data_AF-A0A938CKF6-F1
#
_entry.id   AF-A0A938CKF6-F1
#
_cell.length_a   1.000
_cell.length_b   1.000
_cell.length_c   1.000
_cell.angle_alpha   90.00
_cell.angle_beta   90.00
_cell.angle_gamma   90.00
#
_symmetry.space_group_name_H-M   'P 1'
#
loop_
_entity.id
_entity.type
_entity.pdbx_description
1 polymer ?
#
loop_
_entity_poly.entity_id
_entity_poly.type
_entity_poly.pdbx_seq_one_letter_code
_entity_poly.pdbx_strand_id
1 'polypeptide(L)'
;MNKHGISRAELARRLGKSRAYVTRMLNGQPNMTLKTLTLIAVALGEGIDLFVPSSVKEERARARVAHEQQERRERQAAQALKSASRRRAPVSRSSRKAVAAG
;
A
#
# COMPACT_ATOMS: atom_id res chain seq x y z
N MET A 1 23.69 -10.42 27.17
CA MET A 1 22.62 -10.15 28.16
C MET A 1 21.75 -9.04 27.60
N ASN A 2 20.42 -9.18 27.66
CA ASN A 2 19.49 -8.10 27.25
C ASN A 2 19.17 -7.23 28.48
N LYS A 3 18.57 -6.05 28.28
CA LYS A 3 18.33 -5.01 29.30
C LYS A 3 17.70 -5.48 30.64
N HIS A 4 16.99 -6.62 30.67
CA HIS A 4 16.42 -7.19 31.89
C HIS A 4 17.32 -8.24 32.61
N GLY A 5 18.49 -8.59 32.06
CA GLY A 5 19.38 -9.61 32.66
C GLY A 5 18.89 -11.06 32.53
N ILE A 6 17.80 -11.30 31.81
CA ILE A 6 17.11 -12.60 31.73
C ILE A 6 17.71 -13.45 30.61
N SER A 7 18.02 -14.72 30.89
CA SER A 7 18.51 -15.67 29.90
C SER A 7 17.37 -16.30 29.08
N ARG A 8 17.67 -16.82 27.88
CA ARG A 8 16.68 -17.60 27.10
C ARG A 8 16.15 -18.82 27.85
N ALA A 9 16.98 -19.41 28.73
CA ALA A 9 16.57 -20.53 29.57
C ALA A 9 15.58 -20.08 30.66
N GLU A 10 15.85 -18.93 31.29
CA GLU A 10 14.95 -18.31 32.26
C GLU A 10 13.59 -17.99 31.64
N LEU A 11 13.59 -17.33 30.47
CA LEU A 11 12.37 -17.02 29.73
C LEU A 11 11.57 -18.29 29.37
N ALA A 12 12.27 -19.35 28.96
CA ALA A 12 11.64 -20.63 28.66
C ALA A 12 10.94 -21.25 29.89
N ARG A 13 11.58 -21.19 31.07
CA ARG A 13 10.95 -21.64 32.33
C ARG A 13 9.71 -20.82 32.66
N ARG A 14 9.78 -19.49 32.57
CA ARG A 14 8.65 -18.59 32.87
C ARG A 14 7.47 -18.78 31.91
N LEU A 15 7.74 -19.10 30.66
CA LEU A 15 6.72 -19.37 29.65
C LEU A 15 6.18 -20.81 29.67
N GLY A 16 6.80 -21.72 30.44
CA GLY A 16 6.48 -23.15 30.36
C GLY A 16 6.73 -23.74 28.96
N LYS A 17 7.78 -23.27 28.27
CA LYS A 17 8.14 -23.69 26.90
C LYS A 17 9.56 -24.21 26.82
N SER A 18 9.88 -24.89 25.73
CA SER A 18 11.26 -25.35 25.49
C SER A 18 12.18 -24.18 25.12
N ARG A 19 13.47 -24.32 25.44
CA ARG A 19 14.50 -23.35 25.02
C ARG A 19 14.55 -23.19 23.49
N ALA A 20 14.35 -24.28 22.75
CA ALA A 20 14.28 -24.26 21.29
C ALA A 20 13.07 -23.43 20.78
N TYR A 21 11.91 -23.54 21.44
CA TYR A 21 10.74 -22.71 21.14
C TYR A 21 11.06 -21.22 21.35
N VAL A 22 11.67 -20.86 22.48
CA VAL A 22 12.05 -19.47 22.77
C VAL A 22 13.08 -18.94 21.77
N THR A 23 14.09 -19.74 21.41
CA THR A 23 15.07 -19.37 20.38
C THR A 23 14.39 -19.12 19.03
N ARG A 24 13.50 -20.01 18.59
CA ARG A 24 12.76 -19.84 17.32
C ARG A 24 11.87 -18.59 17.37
N MET A 25 11.18 -18.37 18.47
CA MET A 25 10.30 -17.22 18.69
C MET A 25 11.07 -15.89 18.61
N LEU A 26 12.25 -15.82 19.21
CA LEU A 26 13.06 -14.58 19.23
C LEU A 26 13.90 -14.39 17.96
N ASN A 27 14.25 -15.47 17.26
CA ASN A 27 15.08 -15.42 16.07
C ASN A 27 14.25 -15.44 14.76
N GLY A 28 12.98 -15.81 14.84
CA GLY A 28 12.20 -16.21 13.68
C GLY A 28 10.78 -15.68 13.79
N GLN A 29 10.57 -14.53 13.17
CA GLN A 29 9.52 -14.23 12.20
C GLN A 29 9.44 -12.69 12.08
N PRO A 30 9.50 -12.11 10.87
CA PRO A 30 9.24 -10.68 10.70
C PRO A 30 7.81 -10.29 11.14
N ASN A 31 6.90 -11.25 11.22
CA ASN A 31 5.49 -11.08 11.59
C ASN A 31 5.14 -11.83 12.87
N MET A 32 5.76 -11.45 13.98
CA MET A 32 5.39 -11.97 15.29
C MET A 32 3.96 -11.51 15.67
N THR A 33 3.16 -12.42 16.24
CA THR A 33 1.79 -12.09 16.64
C THR A 33 1.76 -11.23 17.91
N LEU A 34 0.71 -10.42 18.06
CA LEU A 34 0.43 -9.71 19.31
C LEU A 34 0.32 -10.68 20.50
N LYS A 35 -0.28 -11.85 20.29
CA LYS A 35 -0.35 -12.91 21.31
C LYS A 35 1.02 -13.33 21.83
N THR A 36 1.98 -13.50 20.92
CA THR A 36 3.36 -13.85 21.28
C THR A 36 4.02 -12.73 22.07
N LEU A 37 3.86 -11.48 21.65
CA LEU A 37 4.36 -10.31 22.37
C LEU A 37 3.77 -10.22 23.78
N THR A 38 2.44 -10.39 23.92
CA THR A 38 1.75 -10.38 25.22
C THR A 38 2.26 -11.48 26.14
N LEU A 39 2.46 -12.70 25.65
CA LEU A 39 3.01 -13.79 26.45
C LEU A 39 4.40 -13.46 26.99
N ILE A 40 5.25 -12.84 26.17
CA ILE A 40 6.59 -12.41 26.60
C ILE A 40 6.46 -11.32 27.67
N ALA A 41 5.67 -10.27 27.45
CA ALA A 41 5.50 -9.19 28.41
C ALA A 41 4.97 -9.70 29.77
N VAL A 42 3.96 -10.56 29.77
CA VAL A 42 3.43 -11.19 30.99
C VAL A 42 4.49 -12.03 31.70
N ALA A 43 5.28 -12.84 30.97
CA ALA A 43 6.38 -13.61 31.56
C ALA A 43 7.51 -12.74 32.14
N LEU A 44 7.59 -11.48 31.70
CA LEU A 44 8.54 -10.50 32.21
C LEU A 44 7.96 -9.65 33.35
N GLY A 45 6.64 -9.70 33.59
CA GLY A 45 5.97 -8.82 34.55
C GLY A 45 5.76 -7.40 34.01
N GLU A 46 5.72 -7.25 32.69
CA GLU A 46 5.69 -5.96 31.98
C GLU A 46 4.35 -5.75 31.25
N GLY A 47 4.01 -4.48 31.01
CA GLY A 47 2.91 -4.08 30.15
C GLY A 47 3.33 -3.96 28.68
N ILE A 48 2.34 -3.81 27.78
CA ILE A 48 2.57 -3.47 26.37
C ILE A 48 1.81 -2.20 26.04
N ASP A 49 2.55 -1.18 25.62
CA ASP A 49 1.98 0.01 24.98
C ASP A 49 1.98 -0.18 23.46
N LEU A 50 0.79 -0.19 22.87
CA LEU A 50 0.61 -0.32 21.42
C LEU A 50 0.18 1.01 20.81
N PHE A 51 1.03 1.58 19.98
CA PHE A 51 0.72 2.78 19.20
C PHE A 51 0.56 2.42 17.72
N VAL A 52 -0.59 2.79 17.15
CA VAL A 52 -0.86 2.63 15.71
C VAL A 52 -0.95 4.03 15.09
N PRO A 53 0.07 4.47 14.32
CA PRO A 53 0.04 5.80 13.73
C PRO A 53 -1.08 5.91 12.68
N SER A 54 -1.83 7.01 12.74
CA SER A 54 -2.90 7.34 11.78
C SER A 54 -2.39 7.70 10.38
N SER A 55 -1.11 8.03 10.24
CA SER A 55 -0.48 8.41 8.97
C SER A 55 -0.63 7.35 7.88
N VAL A 56 -0.72 6.07 8.25
CA VAL A 56 -0.92 4.96 7.29
C VAL A 56 -2.30 5.04 6.60
N LYS A 57 -3.33 5.55 7.28
CA LYS A 57 -4.64 5.79 6.66
C LYS A 57 -4.57 6.94 5.66
N GLU A 58 -3.88 8.01 6.04
CA GLU A 58 -3.75 9.20 5.19
C GLU A 58 -2.91 8.93 3.95
N GLU A 59 -1.81 8.20 4.09
CA GLU A 59 -0.92 7.85 2.97
C GLU A 59 -1.66 6.95 1.96
N ARG A 60 -2.40 5.95 2.44
CA ARG A 60 -3.24 5.10 1.57
C ARG A 60 -4.38 5.88 0.93
N ALA A 61 -4.98 6.85 1.62
CA ALA A 61 -6.01 7.71 1.04
C ALA A 61 -5.42 8.61 -0.05
N ARG A 62 -4.26 9.24 0.19
CA ARG A 62 -3.55 10.07 -0.78
C ARG A 62 -3.14 9.27 -2.02
N ALA A 63 -2.64 8.04 -1.83
CA ALA A 63 -2.29 7.16 -2.94
C ALA A 63 -3.50 6.80 -3.82
N ARG A 64 -4.67 6.53 -3.22
CA ARG A 64 -5.92 6.28 -3.96
C ARG A 64 -6.36 7.50 -4.77
N VAL A 65 -6.36 8.68 -4.15
CA VAL A 65 -6.75 9.93 -4.84
C VAL A 65 -5.79 10.25 -5.99
N ALA A 66 -4.48 10.09 -5.79
CA ALA A 66 -3.49 10.35 -6.83
C ALA A 66 -3.69 9.45 -8.06
N HIS A 67 -3.97 8.16 -7.85
CA HIS A 67 -4.26 7.22 -8.93
C HIS A 67 -5.51 7.61 -9.72
N GLU A 68 -6.61 7.95 -9.03
CA GLU A 68 -7.84 8.40 -9.68
C GLU A 68 -7.67 9.68 -10.49
N GLN A 69 -6.87 10.63 -9.99
CA GLN A 69 -6.58 11.87 -10.71
C GLN A 69 -5.76 11.62 -11.97
N GLN A 70 -4.80 10.69 -11.91
CA GLN A 70 -3.99 10.33 -13.07
C GLN A 70 -4.85 9.67 -14.16
N GLU A 71 -5.71 8.72 -13.82
CA GLU A 71 -6.63 8.13 -14.79
C GLU A 71 -7.58 9.17 -15.41
N ARG A 72 -8.10 10.10 -14.61
CA ARG A 72 -8.97 11.18 -15.10
C ARG A 72 -8.22 12.07 -16.10
N ARG A 73 -6.98 12.44 -15.80
CA ARG A 73 -6.12 13.23 -16.70
C ARG A 73 -5.84 12.51 -18.00
N GLU A 74 -5.52 11.22 -17.94
CA GLU A 74 -5.28 10.40 -19.13
C GLU A 74 -6.53 10.28 -20.01
N ARG A 75 -7.71 10.06 -19.39
CA ARG A 75 -8.99 10.02 -20.11
C ARG A 75 -9.32 11.37 -20.76
N GLN A 76 -9.10 12.48 -20.05
CA GLN A 76 -9.31 13.83 -20.60
C GLN A 76 -8.35 14.13 -21.76
N ALA A 77 -7.07 13.78 -21.63
CA ALA A 77 -6.09 13.94 -22.70
C ALA A 77 -6.47 13.10 -23.93
N ALA A 78 -6.86 11.85 -23.74
CA ALA A 78 -7.32 10.99 -24.83
C ALA A 78 -8.59 11.53 -25.52
N GLN A 79 -9.53 12.09 -24.76
CA GLN A 79 -10.74 12.72 -25.31
C GLN A 79 -10.42 14.00 -26.09
N ALA A 80 -9.52 14.85 -25.58
CA ALA A 80 -9.07 16.07 -26.26
C ALA A 80 -8.34 15.76 -27.58
N LEU A 81 -7.51 14.71 -27.61
CA LEU A 81 -6.82 14.28 -28.83
C LEU A 81 -7.82 13.77 -29.89
N LYS A 82 -8.83 13.00 -29.48
CA LYS A 82 -9.90 12.50 -30.37
C LYS A 82 -10.76 13.63 -30.93
N SER A 83 -11.08 14.65 -30.14
CA SER A 83 -11.87 15.81 -30.61
C SER A 83 -11.05 16.72 -31.54
N ALA A 84 -9.75 16.88 -31.31
CA ALA A 84 -8.85 17.60 -32.20
C ALA A 84 -8.65 16.91 -33.56
N SER A 85 -8.54 15.58 -33.57
CA SER A 85 -8.42 14.79 -34.81
C SER A 85 -9.68 14.87 -35.69
N ARG A 86 -10.89 14.89 -35.10
CA ARG A 86 -12.15 15.09 -35.84
C ARG A 86 -12.26 16.45 -36.54
N ARG A 87 -11.56 17.49 -36.06
CA ARG A 87 -11.53 18.82 -36.70
C ARG A 87 -10.56 18.92 -37.90
N ARG A 88 -9.70 17.91 -38.12
CA ARG A 88 -8.73 17.86 -39.22
C ARG A 88 -9.12 16.93 -40.38
N ALA A 89 -10.36 16.43 -40.43
CA ALA A 89 -10.83 15.73 -41.62
C ALA A 89 -10.85 16.71 -42.81
N PRO A 90 -10.14 16.44 -43.93
CA PRO A 90 -10.19 17.32 -45.09
C PRO A 90 -11.62 17.28 -45.64
N VAL A 91 -12.22 18.46 -45.83
CA VAL A 91 -13.47 18.60 -46.59
C VAL A 91 -13.18 18.02 -47.97
N SER A 92 -13.69 16.81 -48.22
CA SER A 92 -13.65 16.22 -49.55
C SER A 92 -14.44 17.14 -50.47
N ARG A 93 -13.72 17.80 -51.38
CA ARG A 93 -14.30 18.55 -52.50
C ARG A 93 -15.06 17.56 -53.37
N SER A 94 -16.34 17.38 -53.07
CA SER A 94 -17.31 16.74 -53.94
C SER A 94 -18.54 17.61 -53.99
N SER A 95 -18.70 18.36 -55.08
CA SER A 95 -19.99 18.62 -55.73
C SER A 95 -19.86 19.47 -56.98
N ARG A 96 -20.17 18.83 -58.13
CA ARG A 96 -21.07 19.28 -59.20
C ARG A 96 -20.67 20.44 -60.11
N LYS A 97 -20.20 20.07 -61.30
CA LYS A 97 -20.88 20.25 -62.61
C LYS A 97 -22.16 21.13 -62.60
N ALA A 98 -22.12 22.32 -63.22
CA ALA A 98 -23.20 22.95 -64.02
C ALA A 98 -22.72 24.31 -64.60
N VAL A 99 -22.53 24.44 -65.92
CA VAL A 99 -23.39 25.14 -66.93
C VAL A 99 -23.40 26.67 -66.87
N ALA A 100 -22.87 27.32 -67.92
CA ALA A 100 -23.38 28.51 -68.66
C ALA A 100 -22.20 29.09 -69.49
N ALA A 101 -22.15 28.94 -70.82
CA ALA A 101 -22.87 29.72 -71.84
C ALA A 101 -22.58 31.23 -71.76
N GLY A 102 -21.86 31.74 -72.76
CA GLY A 102 -21.49 33.14 -72.97
C GLY A 102 -20.39 33.25 -74.01
#